data_AF-A0A848LI66-F1
#
_entry.id   AF-A0A848LI66-F1
#
_cell.length_a   1.000
_cell.length_b   1.000
_cell.length_c   1.000
_cell.angle_alpha   90.00
_cell.angle_beta   90.00
_cell.angle_gamma   90.00
#
_symmetry.space_group_name_H-M   'P 1'
#
loop_
_entity.id
_entity.type
_entity.pdbx_description
1 polymer ?
#
loop_
_entity_poly.entity_id
_entity_poly.type
_entity_poly.pdbx_seq_one_letter_code
_entity_poly.pdbx_strand_id
1 'polypeptide(L)'
;MPTPRTLYFSRDSRDAVPELYVDGTTATVLRLPSAVDPERTKLLGWEGRFEPLLAGGRSVVIAPLQNLARGDRFMLLVTLLDGTEIPLTVTAATCRIDGQISVFPDPEAPAALRKALDEKTQEVDSLRAENNQRREQETSVDHALAALLARDQVALTPFSESRKWRLREESADVEVSLFLPKGKKVAASKAAVVFTVKNRDPARSRALQEARLTTYATRQAHPFALRATLPSIAPGEEGRIAIVTDFDSFDPARDGDRLVLELFRGDGLRQAYVELMPQSQR
;
A
#
# COMPACT_ATOMS: atom_id res chain seq x y z
N MET A 1 16.50 42.18 -21.91
CA MET A 1 16.77 40.74 -22.03
C MET A 1 15.57 39.99 -21.49
N PRO A 2 15.03 39.01 -22.24
CA PRO A 2 13.91 38.20 -21.78
C PRO A 2 14.33 37.35 -20.58
N THR A 3 13.49 37.32 -19.55
CA THR A 3 13.78 36.62 -18.29
C THR A 3 12.91 35.39 -18.11
N PRO A 4 13.47 34.27 -17.62
CA PRO A 4 12.66 33.14 -17.21
C PRO A 4 11.91 33.48 -15.91
N ARG A 5 10.67 32.99 -15.78
CA ARG A 5 9.83 33.21 -14.59
C ARG A 5 9.05 31.94 -14.25
N THR A 6 8.76 31.75 -12.97
CA THR A 6 7.86 30.69 -12.50
C THR A 6 6.54 31.32 -12.06
N LEU A 7 5.43 30.68 -12.44
CA LEU A 7 4.08 31.02 -11.99
C LEU A 7 3.46 29.80 -11.30
N TYR A 8 2.83 30.06 -10.16
CA TYR A 8 1.96 29.09 -9.50
C TYR A 8 0.53 29.50 -9.78
N PHE A 9 -0.32 28.53 -10.14
CA PHE A 9 -1.75 28.76 -10.31
C PHE A 9 -2.53 27.97 -9.27
N SER A 10 -3.50 28.65 -8.66
CA SER A 10 -4.54 28.06 -7.85
C SER A 10 -5.80 27.90 -8.69
N ARG A 11 -6.64 26.93 -8.34
CA ARG A 11 -7.98 26.76 -8.92
C ARG A 11 -9.03 27.69 -8.27
N ASP A 12 -8.64 28.43 -7.24
CA ASP A 12 -9.55 29.32 -6.53
C ASP A 12 -9.74 30.64 -7.29
N SER A 13 -11.00 30.97 -7.57
CA SER A 13 -11.41 32.17 -8.32
C SER A 13 -11.15 33.50 -7.62
N ARG A 14 -10.55 33.48 -6.41
CA ARG A 14 -10.20 34.67 -5.63
C ARG A 14 -8.77 35.16 -5.87
N ASP A 15 -7.92 34.34 -6.48
CA ASP A 15 -6.54 34.74 -6.76
C ASP A 15 -6.47 35.67 -7.97
N ALA A 16 -5.56 36.64 -7.88
CA ALA A 16 -5.31 37.57 -8.96
C ALA A 16 -4.82 36.81 -10.21
N VAL A 17 -5.47 37.04 -11.36
CA VAL A 17 -5.08 36.45 -12.65
C VAL A 17 -3.64 36.86 -12.98
N PRO A 18 -2.69 35.92 -13.16
CA PRO A 18 -1.30 36.27 -13.41
C PRO A 18 -1.13 37.06 -14.71
N GLU A 19 -0.25 38.08 -14.66
CA GLU A 19 0.14 38.87 -15.84
C GLU A 19 1.41 38.33 -16.50
N LEU A 20 1.37 38.23 -17.84
CA LEU A 20 2.45 37.89 -18.76
C LEU A 20 2.90 39.16 -19.47
N TYR A 21 4.19 39.49 -19.38
CA TYR A 21 4.75 40.70 -19.98
C TYR A 21 5.45 40.37 -21.28
N VAL A 22 4.91 40.86 -22.39
CA VAL A 22 5.39 40.54 -23.74
C VAL A 22 5.86 41.78 -24.48
N ASP A 23 6.72 41.60 -25.48
CA ASP A 23 7.14 42.64 -26.41
C ASP A 23 7.17 42.13 -27.85
N GLY A 24 7.28 43.03 -28.82
CA GLY A 24 7.32 42.68 -30.24
C GLY A 24 8.66 42.15 -30.72
N THR A 25 9.63 41.92 -29.84
CA THR A 25 10.98 41.45 -30.22
C THR A 25 11.23 40.00 -29.83
N THR A 26 10.49 39.49 -28.84
CA THR A 26 10.71 38.17 -28.26
C THR A 26 9.39 37.41 -28.10
N ALA A 27 9.37 36.16 -28.56
CA ALA A 27 8.27 35.24 -28.27
C ALA A 27 8.33 34.74 -26.81
N THR A 28 7.17 34.70 -26.15
CA THR A 28 7.02 34.17 -24.79
C THR A 28 6.51 32.74 -24.85
N VAL A 29 7.22 31.81 -24.18
CA VAL A 29 6.87 30.39 -24.12
C VAL A 29 6.38 30.01 -22.73
N LEU A 30 5.12 29.58 -22.63
CA LEU A 30 4.57 28.96 -21.42
C LEU A 30 4.88 27.46 -21.44
N ARG A 31 5.43 26.94 -20.34
CA ARG A 31 5.68 25.51 -20.08
C ARG A 31 4.72 25.03 -19.00
N LEU A 32 3.90 24.04 -19.33
CA LEU A 32 2.79 23.58 -18.49
C LEU A 32 3.05 22.21 -17.84
N PRO A 33 2.37 21.90 -16.73
CA PRO A 33 2.59 20.62 -16.02
C PRO A 33 2.07 19.43 -16.82
N SER A 34 1.04 19.65 -17.65
CA SER A 34 0.40 18.63 -18.49
C SER A 34 0.24 19.13 -19.92
N ALA A 35 -0.17 18.23 -20.82
CA ALA A 35 -0.44 18.60 -22.19
C ALA A 35 -1.65 19.54 -22.29
N VAL A 36 -1.59 20.43 -23.26
CA VAL A 36 -2.58 21.47 -23.56
C VAL A 36 -3.59 20.94 -24.57
N ASP A 37 -4.84 21.30 -24.39
CA ASP A 37 -5.90 21.17 -25.41
C ASP A 37 -5.82 22.39 -26.35
N PRO A 38 -5.38 22.21 -27.62
CA PRO A 38 -5.23 23.32 -28.55
C PRO A 38 -6.56 23.87 -29.05
N GLU A 39 -7.65 23.08 -29.05
CA GLU A 39 -8.96 23.54 -29.52
C GLU A 39 -9.65 24.42 -28.49
N ARG A 40 -9.38 24.16 -27.20
CA ARG A 40 -9.93 24.94 -26.07
C ARG A 40 -9.01 26.06 -25.58
N THR A 41 -7.77 26.10 -26.04
CA THR A 41 -6.80 27.15 -25.67
C THR A 41 -6.91 28.33 -26.62
N LYS A 42 -7.16 29.52 -26.08
CA LYS A 42 -7.45 30.71 -26.89
C LYS A 42 -6.92 32.00 -26.27
N LEU A 43 -6.43 32.88 -27.13
CA LEU A 43 -6.11 34.27 -26.82
C LEU A 43 -7.25 35.11 -27.37
N LEU A 44 -7.89 35.94 -26.55
CA LEU A 44 -9.01 36.78 -26.99
C LEU A 44 -8.53 38.15 -27.46
N GLY A 45 -9.08 38.62 -28.59
CA GLY A 45 -8.79 39.94 -29.17
C GLY A 45 -7.38 40.06 -29.74
N TRP A 46 -6.79 38.97 -30.21
CA TRP A 46 -5.40 38.88 -30.64
C TRP A 46 -5.17 39.36 -32.08
N GLU A 47 -6.23 39.44 -32.88
CA GLU A 47 -6.18 39.63 -34.32
C GLU A 47 -5.44 40.93 -34.68
N GLY A 48 -4.38 40.80 -35.49
CA GLY A 48 -3.55 41.93 -35.93
C GLY A 48 -2.54 42.44 -34.88
N ARG A 49 -2.47 41.82 -33.70
CA ARG A 49 -1.49 42.14 -32.64
C ARG A 49 -0.48 41.02 -32.38
N PHE A 50 -0.89 39.77 -32.59
CA PHE A 50 -0.06 38.58 -32.37
C PHE A 50 -0.08 37.67 -33.59
N GLU A 51 0.94 36.82 -33.72
CA GLU A 51 0.86 35.63 -34.55
C GLU A 51 -0.23 34.67 -34.02
N PRO A 52 -0.77 33.78 -34.88
CA PRO A 52 -1.70 32.74 -34.43
C PRO A 52 -1.13 31.97 -33.24
N LEU A 53 -1.96 31.79 -32.21
CA LEU A 53 -1.55 31.15 -30.97
C LEU A 53 -1.09 29.71 -31.23
N LEU A 54 0.17 29.41 -30.89
CA LEU A 54 0.71 28.06 -31.01
C LEU A 54 0.56 27.33 -29.68
N ALA A 55 -0.44 26.46 -29.59
CA ALA A 55 -0.66 25.56 -28.45
C ALA A 55 -0.39 24.13 -28.87
N GLY A 56 0.46 23.41 -28.13
CA GLY A 56 0.80 22.03 -28.48
C GLY A 56 1.70 21.35 -27.47
N GLY A 57 1.49 20.03 -27.30
CA GLY A 57 2.18 19.27 -26.27
C GLY A 57 1.98 19.94 -24.91
N ARG A 58 3.07 20.22 -24.19
CA ARG A 58 3.05 20.90 -22.87
C ARG A 58 3.38 22.40 -22.94
N SER A 59 3.19 23.03 -24.09
CA SER A 59 3.63 24.42 -24.30
C SER A 59 2.59 25.27 -25.03
N VAL A 60 2.59 26.56 -24.71
CA VAL A 60 1.86 27.60 -25.45
C VAL A 60 2.85 28.71 -25.79
N VAL A 61 2.90 29.14 -27.04
CA VAL A 61 3.81 30.20 -27.51
C VAL A 61 3.01 31.41 -27.95
N ILE A 62 3.43 32.58 -27.48
CA ILE A 62 2.84 33.88 -27.77
C ILE A 62 3.90 34.72 -28.45
N ALA A 63 3.64 35.16 -29.68
CA ALA A 63 4.56 36.00 -30.45
C ALA A 63 3.84 37.28 -30.89
N PRO A 64 4.08 38.42 -30.22
CA PRO A 64 3.52 39.69 -30.65
C PRO A 64 4.15 40.14 -31.98
N LEU A 65 3.33 40.64 -32.92
CA LEU A 65 3.81 41.17 -34.21
C LEU A 65 4.49 42.53 -34.06
N GLN A 66 4.12 43.26 -33.01
CA GLN A 66 4.61 44.60 -32.68
C GLN A 66 4.51 44.83 -31.17
N ASN A 67 5.19 45.87 -30.69
CA ASN A 67 5.05 46.30 -29.30
C ASN A 67 3.59 46.69 -28.99
N LEU A 68 3.08 46.16 -27.89
CA LEU A 68 1.75 46.51 -27.36
C LEU A 68 1.76 47.91 -26.74
N ALA A 69 0.63 48.61 -26.77
CA ALA A 69 0.51 49.90 -26.13
C ALA A 69 0.43 49.76 -24.59
N ARG A 70 0.87 50.80 -23.87
CA ARG A 70 0.68 50.84 -22.41
C ARG A 70 -0.81 50.84 -22.10
N GLY A 71 -1.29 49.78 -21.45
CA GLY A 71 -2.70 49.60 -21.10
C GLY A 71 -3.40 48.49 -21.90
N ASP A 72 -2.79 48.00 -22.98
CA ASP A 72 -3.32 46.85 -23.71
C ASP A 72 -3.30 45.60 -22.82
N ARG A 73 -4.44 44.93 -22.72
CA ARG A 73 -4.63 43.70 -21.93
C ARG A 73 -5.45 42.70 -22.73
N PHE A 74 -4.88 41.52 -22.94
CA PHE A 74 -5.53 40.42 -23.65
C PHE A 74 -5.69 39.22 -22.72
N MET A 75 -6.84 38.55 -22.78
CA MET A 75 -7.08 37.37 -21.97
C MET A 75 -6.62 36.12 -22.70
N LEU A 76 -5.69 35.38 -22.11
CA LEU A 76 -5.28 34.06 -22.54
C LEU A 76 -5.92 33.03 -21.62
N LEU A 77 -6.73 32.13 -22.19
CA LEU A 77 -7.26 30.98 -21.49
C LEU A 77 -6.53 29.74 -21.97
N VAL A 78 -5.68 29.16 -21.12
CA VAL A 78 -5.00 27.90 -21.42
C VAL A 78 -5.80 26.75 -20.82
N THR A 79 -6.17 25.78 -21.64
CA THR A 79 -6.91 24.59 -21.19
C THR A 79 -6.00 23.39 -21.28
N LEU A 80 -5.82 22.67 -20.17
CA LEU A 80 -5.09 21.40 -20.14
C LEU A 80 -5.99 20.25 -20.60
N LEU A 81 -5.41 19.14 -21.08
CA LEU A 81 -6.17 17.96 -21.50
C LEU A 81 -7.03 17.34 -20.38
N ASP A 82 -6.67 17.58 -19.11
CA ASP A 82 -7.48 17.15 -17.95
C ASP A 82 -8.69 18.06 -17.68
N GLY A 83 -8.92 19.06 -18.54
CA GLY A 83 -9.99 20.04 -18.44
C GLY A 83 -9.68 21.21 -17.52
N THR A 84 -8.50 21.29 -16.90
CA THR A 84 -8.10 22.42 -16.06
C THR A 84 -7.93 23.67 -16.92
N GLU A 85 -8.62 24.75 -16.56
CA GLU A 85 -8.52 26.05 -17.21
C GLU A 85 -7.62 26.98 -16.39
N ILE A 86 -6.66 27.63 -17.05
CA ILE A 86 -5.67 28.53 -16.46
C ILE A 86 -5.83 29.90 -17.14
N PRO A 87 -6.53 30.86 -16.52
CA PRO A 87 -6.64 32.22 -17.04
C PRO A 87 -5.34 33.00 -16.80
N LEU A 88 -4.90 33.72 -17.82
CA LEU A 88 -3.70 34.57 -17.80
C LEU A 88 -4.01 35.89 -18.53
N THR A 89 -3.38 36.98 -18.10
CA THR A 89 -3.48 38.28 -18.77
C THR A 89 -2.19 38.58 -19.52
N VAL A 90 -2.24 38.77 -20.83
CA VAL A 90 -1.10 39.21 -21.65
C VAL A 90 -1.12 40.73 -21.74
N THR A 91 -0.01 41.37 -21.37
CA THR A 91 0.12 42.83 -21.31
C THR A 91 1.49 43.30 -21.81
N ALA A 92 1.59 44.59 -22.13
CA ALA A 92 2.83 45.22 -22.58
C ALA A 92 3.92 45.15 -21.51
N ALA A 93 5.15 44.81 -21.92
CA ALA A 93 6.32 44.91 -21.08
C ALA A 93 6.54 46.36 -20.60
N THR A 94 6.55 46.58 -19.29
CA THR A 94 6.82 47.90 -18.68
C THR A 94 8.28 48.05 -18.27
N CYS A 95 8.84 47.02 -17.64
CA CYS A 95 10.24 46.97 -17.21
C CYS A 95 10.88 45.57 -17.36
N ARG A 96 10.07 44.54 -17.64
CA ARG A 96 10.47 43.14 -17.77
C ARG A 96 9.74 42.51 -18.96
N ILE A 97 10.43 41.60 -19.63
CA ILE A 97 9.90 40.83 -20.77
C ILE A 97 10.04 39.36 -20.39
N ASP A 98 8.94 38.63 -20.43
CA ASP A 98 8.91 37.21 -20.12
C ASP A 98 9.34 36.41 -21.36
N GLY A 99 10.42 35.62 -21.23
CA GLY A 99 10.90 34.75 -22.31
C GLY A 99 10.32 33.34 -22.20
N GLN A 100 10.63 32.66 -21.10
CA GLN A 100 10.07 31.35 -20.78
C GLN A 100 9.41 31.39 -19.41
N ILE A 101 8.17 30.93 -19.33
CA ILE A 101 7.42 30.87 -18.08
C ILE A 101 7.10 29.42 -17.76
N SER A 102 7.52 28.94 -16.60
CA SER A 102 7.12 27.63 -16.09
C SER A 102 5.91 27.77 -15.17
N VAL A 103 4.84 27.06 -15.50
CA VAL A 103 3.57 27.10 -14.78
C VAL A 103 3.43 25.82 -13.97
N PHE A 104 3.19 25.94 -12.66
CA PHE A 104 2.99 24.81 -11.75
C PHE A 104 1.69 24.97 -10.95
N PRO A 105 1.02 23.87 -10.58
CA PRO A 105 -0.06 23.94 -9.62
C PRO A 105 0.50 24.38 -8.26
N ASP A 106 -0.22 25.24 -7.55
CA ASP A 106 0.13 25.64 -6.20
C ASP A 106 -0.10 24.47 -5.21
N PRO A 107 0.95 23.91 -4.59
CA PRO A 107 0.80 22.82 -3.63
C PRO A 107 0.14 23.26 -2.31
N GLU A 108 0.13 24.56 -2.02
CA GLU A 108 -0.49 25.14 -0.82
C GLU A 108 -1.93 25.62 -1.07
N ALA A 109 -2.44 25.47 -2.30
CA ALA A 109 -3.83 25.79 -2.59
C ALA A 109 -4.77 25.00 -1.67
N PRO A 110 -5.86 25.62 -1.15
CA PRO A 110 -6.79 24.97 -0.23
C PRO A 110 -7.31 23.61 -0.71
N ALA A 111 -7.54 23.45 -2.01
CA ALA A 111 -7.95 22.18 -2.60
C ALA A 111 -6.85 21.10 -2.55
N ALA A 112 -5.59 21.48 -2.78
CA ALA A 112 -4.45 20.58 -2.68
C ALA A 112 -4.20 20.15 -1.22
N LEU A 113 -4.32 21.10 -0.27
CA LEU A 113 -4.19 20.82 1.16
C LEU A 113 -5.29 19.90 1.69
N ARG A 114 -6.55 20.10 1.28
CA ARG A 114 -7.66 19.21 1.67
C ARG A 114 -7.43 17.78 1.17
N LYS A 115 -7.05 17.63 -0.10
CA LYS A 115 -6.76 16.31 -0.68
C LYS A 115 -5.62 15.61 0.06
N ALA A 116 -4.53 16.33 0.35
CA ALA A 116 -3.40 15.78 1.10
C ALA A 116 -3.80 15.38 2.53
N LEU A 117 -4.68 16.15 3.19
CA LEU A 117 -5.20 15.82 4.52
C LEU A 117 -6.09 14.58 4.49
N ASP A 118 -6.95 14.43 3.49
CA ASP A 118 -7.82 13.27 3.32
C ASP A 118 -6.99 12.00 3.09
N GLU A 119 -6.00 12.06 2.19
CA GLU A 119 -5.07 10.95 1.93
C GLU A 119 -4.31 10.54 3.20
N LYS A 120 -3.81 11.52 3.96
CA LYS A 120 -3.10 11.24 5.22
C LYS A 120 -4.02 10.67 6.30
N THR A 121 -5.28 11.09 6.34
CA THR A 121 -6.27 10.55 7.28
C THR A 121 -6.56 9.09 6.97
N GLN A 122 -6.76 8.75 5.69
CA GLN A 122 -6.96 7.36 5.25
C GLN A 122 -5.75 6.47 5.57
N GLU A 123 -4.54 6.97 5.35
CA GLU A 123 -3.30 6.27 5.71
C GLU A 123 -3.25 6.00 7.22
N VAL A 124 -3.52 7.01 8.06
CA VAL A 124 -3.54 6.85 9.53
C VAL A 124 -4.58 5.84 9.97
N ASP A 125 -5.78 5.87 9.39
CA ASP A 125 -6.86 4.94 9.76
C ASP A 125 -6.51 3.50 9.38
N SER A 126 -5.94 3.28 8.20
CA SER A 126 -5.47 1.95 7.79
C SER A 126 -4.35 1.43 8.70
N LEU A 127 -3.36 2.27 9.04
CA LEU A 127 -2.27 1.90 9.95
C LEU A 127 -2.76 1.64 11.37
N ARG A 128 -3.80 2.36 11.83
CA ARG A 128 -4.45 2.10 13.12
C ARG A 128 -5.20 0.78 13.12
N ALA A 129 -5.94 0.47 12.05
CA ALA A 129 -6.62 -0.81 11.90
C ALA A 129 -5.62 -1.97 11.91
N GLU A 130 -4.51 -1.86 11.17
CA GLU A 130 -3.46 -2.88 11.15
C GLU A 130 -2.78 -3.03 12.52
N ASN A 131 -2.48 -1.91 13.21
CA ASN A 131 -1.92 -1.96 14.55
C ASN A 131 -2.88 -2.59 15.57
N ASN A 132 -4.17 -2.26 15.50
CA ASN A 132 -5.17 -2.84 16.39
C ASN A 132 -5.29 -4.35 16.15
N GLN A 133 -5.35 -4.78 14.88
CA GLN A 133 -5.37 -6.20 14.53
C GLN A 133 -4.13 -6.93 15.03
N ARG A 134 -2.93 -6.35 14.88
CA ARG A 134 -1.68 -6.91 15.42
C ARG A 134 -1.70 -6.96 16.95
N ARG A 135 -2.24 -5.95 17.63
CA ARG A 135 -2.36 -5.92 19.09
C ARG A 135 -3.35 -6.95 19.61
N GLU A 136 -4.49 -7.12 18.96
CA GLU A 136 -5.47 -8.16 19.28
C GLU A 136 -4.88 -9.56 19.11
N GLN A 137 -4.06 -9.76 18.08
CA GLN A 137 -3.26 -10.98 17.91
C GLN A 137 -2.24 -11.11 19.06
N GLU A 138 -1.45 -10.09 19.36
CA GLU A 138 -0.42 -10.16 20.41
C GLU A 138 -0.98 -10.33 21.83
N THR A 139 -2.20 -9.84 22.11
CA THR A 139 -2.83 -9.88 23.43
C THR A 139 -3.81 -11.04 23.64
N SER A 140 -4.10 -11.83 22.59
CA SER A 140 -4.94 -13.02 22.72
C SER A 140 -4.25 -14.11 23.55
N VAL A 141 -5.04 -14.73 24.44
CA VAL A 141 -4.63 -15.88 25.27
C VAL A 141 -4.01 -16.99 24.42
N ASP A 142 -4.51 -17.19 23.19
CA ASP A 142 -4.01 -18.22 22.28
C ASP A 142 -2.59 -17.94 21.78
N HIS A 143 -2.20 -16.67 21.60
CA HIS A 143 -0.82 -16.30 21.24
C HIS A 143 0.13 -16.43 22.43
N ALA A 144 -0.33 -16.19 23.66
CA ALA A 144 0.46 -16.47 24.86
C ALA A 144 0.70 -17.98 25.02
N LEU A 145 -0.33 -18.80 24.79
CA LEU A 145 -0.20 -20.27 24.78
C LEU A 145 0.73 -20.76 23.67
N ALA A 146 0.62 -20.21 22.46
CA ALA A 146 1.53 -20.52 21.35
C ALA A 146 2.97 -20.16 21.71
N ALA A 147 3.21 -19.00 22.37
CA ALA A 147 4.55 -18.60 22.81
C ALA A 147 5.14 -19.58 23.83
N LEU A 148 4.35 -20.06 24.78
CA LEU A 148 4.78 -21.06 25.77
C LEU A 148 5.13 -22.40 25.09
N LEU A 149 4.30 -22.87 24.16
CA LEU A 149 4.54 -24.11 23.42
C LEU A 149 5.76 -24.04 22.49
N ALA A 150 6.00 -22.89 21.86
CA ALA A 150 7.19 -22.65 21.05
C ALA A 150 8.47 -22.76 21.88
N ARG A 151 8.42 -22.36 23.16
CA ARG A 151 9.53 -22.44 24.12
C ARG A 151 9.61 -23.76 24.90
N ASP A 152 8.87 -24.79 24.49
CA ASP A 152 8.77 -26.08 25.16
C ASP A 152 8.20 -26.06 26.59
N GLN A 153 7.48 -25.01 26.96
CA GLN A 153 6.92 -24.86 28.31
C GLN A 153 5.53 -25.50 28.41
N VAL A 154 5.36 -26.74 27.91
CA VAL A 154 4.07 -27.46 27.86
C VAL A 154 3.44 -27.58 29.25
N ALA A 155 4.25 -27.73 30.30
CA ALA A 155 3.80 -27.82 31.68
C ALA A 155 3.02 -26.58 32.15
N LEU A 156 3.31 -25.40 31.58
CA LEU A 156 2.63 -24.13 31.89
C LEU A 156 1.37 -23.90 31.03
N THR A 157 1.00 -24.88 30.21
CA THR A 157 -0.17 -24.81 29.32
C THR A 157 -1.25 -25.79 29.76
N PRO A 158 -2.54 -25.50 29.45
CA PRO A 158 -3.62 -26.44 29.69
C PRO A 158 -3.59 -27.63 28.72
N PHE A 159 -2.56 -27.79 27.88
CA PHE A 159 -2.49 -28.88 26.92
C PHE A 159 -1.66 -30.08 27.40
N SER A 160 -2.03 -31.27 26.93
CA SER A 160 -1.28 -32.52 27.01
C SER A 160 -1.01 -33.06 25.61
N GLU A 161 0.18 -33.63 25.42
CA GLU A 161 0.56 -34.26 24.16
C GLU A 161 -0.34 -35.48 23.89
N SER A 162 -0.97 -35.49 22.72
CA SER A 162 -1.91 -36.53 22.30
C SER A 162 -1.28 -37.44 21.24
N ARG A 163 -0.61 -36.85 20.25
CA ARG A 163 0.07 -37.59 19.18
C ARG A 163 1.37 -36.92 18.80
N LYS A 164 2.35 -37.72 18.42
CA LYS A 164 3.65 -37.28 17.96
C LYS A 164 4.12 -38.13 16.80
N TRP A 165 4.57 -37.51 15.71
CA TRP A 165 5.13 -38.21 14.57
C TRP A 165 6.21 -37.39 13.87
N ARG A 166 6.98 -38.03 13.00
CA ARG A 166 8.05 -37.37 12.23
C ARG A 166 7.79 -37.49 10.75
N LEU A 167 7.96 -36.37 10.05
CA LEU A 167 8.00 -36.26 8.61
C LEU A 167 9.47 -36.06 8.22
N ARG A 168 9.98 -36.94 7.36
CA ARG A 168 11.34 -36.81 6.80
C ARG A 168 11.23 -36.19 5.42
N GLU A 169 11.82 -35.02 5.24
CA GLU A 169 12.09 -34.44 3.92
C GLU A 169 13.58 -34.56 3.61
N GLU A 170 13.96 -34.48 2.33
CA GLU A 170 15.37 -34.58 1.90
C GLU A 170 16.28 -33.56 2.59
N SER A 171 15.73 -32.41 2.98
CA SER A 171 16.49 -31.24 3.44
C SER A 171 16.03 -30.70 4.80
N ALA A 172 15.10 -31.40 5.47
CA ALA A 172 14.65 -31.09 6.83
C ALA A 172 14.03 -32.33 7.52
N ASP A 173 14.20 -32.42 8.84
CA ASP A 173 13.32 -33.27 9.64
C ASP A 173 12.26 -32.38 10.29
N VAL A 174 10.99 -32.78 10.17
CA VAL A 174 9.89 -32.11 10.84
C VAL A 174 9.24 -33.08 11.81
N GLU A 175 9.37 -32.81 13.10
CA GLU A 175 8.64 -33.52 14.14
C GLU A 175 7.37 -32.74 14.47
N VAL A 176 6.22 -33.41 14.36
CA VAL A 176 4.90 -32.83 14.60
C VAL A 176 4.35 -33.39 15.89
N SER A 177 3.97 -32.51 16.80
CA SER A 177 3.37 -32.85 18.09
C SER A 177 1.99 -32.19 18.19
N LEU A 178 0.94 -33.00 18.30
CA LEU A 178 -0.45 -32.59 18.47
C LEU A 178 -0.79 -32.60 19.96
N PHE A 179 -1.29 -31.47 20.43
CA PHE A 179 -1.63 -31.19 21.81
C PHE A 179 -3.13 -30.95 21.95
N LEU A 180 -3.75 -31.64 22.90
CA LEU A 180 -5.16 -31.52 23.24
C LEU A 180 -5.32 -31.04 24.70
N PRO A 181 -6.45 -30.44 25.07
CA PRO A 181 -6.65 -29.85 26.40
C PRO A 181 -6.70 -30.92 27.51
N LYS A 182 -6.22 -30.56 28.69
CA LYS A 182 -6.27 -31.36 29.92
C LYS A 182 -7.64 -31.20 30.59
N GLY A 183 -8.39 -32.30 30.65
CA GLY A 183 -9.66 -32.38 31.39
C GLY A 183 -10.88 -31.81 30.66
N LYS A 184 -12.08 -32.19 31.11
CA LYS A 184 -13.36 -31.95 30.41
C LYS A 184 -13.86 -30.49 30.41
N LYS A 185 -13.27 -29.58 31.19
CA LYS A 185 -13.87 -28.25 31.50
C LYS A 185 -13.13 -27.03 30.95
N VAL A 186 -11.88 -27.14 30.53
CA VAL A 186 -11.13 -25.99 29.99
C VAL A 186 -10.79 -26.30 28.55
N ALA A 187 -11.59 -25.75 27.64
CA ALA A 187 -11.36 -25.75 26.20
C ALA A 187 -11.46 -27.09 25.48
N ALA A 188 -12.56 -27.86 25.63
CA ALA A 188 -12.83 -29.02 24.76
C ALA A 188 -12.79 -28.68 23.24
N SER A 189 -12.78 -27.39 22.92
CA SER A 189 -12.68 -26.81 21.59
C SER A 189 -11.29 -26.33 21.18
N LYS A 190 -10.25 -26.30 22.02
CA LYS A 190 -8.91 -25.85 21.56
C LYS A 190 -7.97 -27.00 21.23
N ALA A 191 -7.16 -26.83 20.20
CA ALA A 191 -6.02 -27.69 19.91
C ALA A 191 -4.77 -26.88 19.64
N ALA A 192 -3.63 -27.49 19.89
CA ALA A 192 -2.35 -26.92 19.51
C ALA A 192 -1.49 -27.91 18.73
N VAL A 193 -0.74 -27.41 17.77
CA VAL A 193 0.20 -28.17 16.96
C VAL A 193 1.56 -27.51 17.09
N VAL A 194 2.57 -28.29 17.44
CA VAL A 194 3.96 -27.82 17.46
C VAL A 194 4.74 -28.57 16.39
N PHE A 195 5.39 -27.81 15.52
CA PHE A 195 6.34 -28.30 14.55
C PHE A 195 7.74 -28.00 15.06
N THR A 196 8.52 -29.03 15.27
CA THR A 196 9.95 -28.95 15.55
C THR A 196 10.68 -29.26 14.25
N VAL A 197 11.27 -28.23 13.66
CA VAL A 197 11.91 -28.29 12.34
C VAL A 197 13.42 -28.25 12.53
N LYS A 198 14.11 -29.32 12.13
CA LYS A 198 15.57 -29.37 12.07
C LYS A 198 16.04 -29.13 10.64
N ASN A 199 16.80 -28.05 10.43
CA ASN A 199 17.34 -27.73 9.12
C ASN A 199 18.55 -28.64 8.83
N ARG A 200 18.42 -29.51 7.83
CA ARG A 200 19.50 -30.40 7.38
C ARG A 200 20.28 -29.86 6.17
N ASP A 201 19.88 -28.71 5.64
CA ASP A 201 20.61 -28.06 4.55
C ASP A 201 21.95 -27.53 5.08
N PRO A 202 23.10 -27.88 4.46
CA PRO A 202 24.41 -27.47 4.93
C PRO A 202 24.75 -26.01 4.62
N ALA A 203 24.00 -25.33 3.75
CA ALA A 203 24.36 -24.01 3.23
C ALA A 203 23.24 -22.96 3.37
N ARG A 204 21.96 -23.35 3.36
CA ARG A 204 20.84 -22.41 3.33
C ARG A 204 20.10 -22.33 4.65
N SER A 205 19.87 -21.11 5.13
CA SER A 205 18.94 -20.85 6.23
C SER A 205 17.49 -21.03 5.77
N ARG A 206 16.62 -21.51 6.65
CA ARG A 206 15.20 -21.73 6.37
C ARG A 206 14.32 -20.73 7.09
N ALA A 207 13.70 -19.83 6.33
CA ALA A 207 12.62 -19.00 6.84
C ALA A 207 11.27 -19.75 6.77
N LEU A 208 10.46 -19.59 7.81
CA LEU A 208 9.03 -19.88 7.71
C LEU A 208 8.40 -18.76 6.89
N GLN A 209 7.70 -19.09 5.80
CA GLN A 209 7.01 -18.08 5.01
C GLN A 209 5.57 -17.92 5.46
N GLU A 210 4.85 -19.03 5.56
CA GLU A 210 3.41 -18.99 5.76
C GLU A 210 2.92 -20.25 6.47
N ALA A 211 1.90 -20.08 7.30
CA ALA A 211 1.06 -21.16 7.80
C ALA A 211 -0.37 -20.89 7.38
N ARG A 212 -1.13 -21.93 7.02
CA ARG A 212 -2.54 -21.82 6.68
C ARG A 212 -3.33 -22.89 7.41
N LEU A 213 -4.41 -22.47 8.06
CA LEU A 213 -5.42 -23.38 8.58
C LEU A 213 -6.66 -23.24 7.69
N THR A 214 -7.04 -24.33 7.04
CA THR A 214 -8.18 -24.36 6.12
C THR A 214 -9.09 -25.55 6.37
N THR A 215 -10.33 -25.48 5.92
CA THR A 215 -11.19 -26.67 5.85
C THR A 215 -10.80 -27.57 4.68
N TYR A 216 -10.90 -28.89 4.87
CA TYR A 216 -10.53 -29.85 3.82
C TYR A 216 -11.44 -29.73 2.58
N ALA A 217 -12.76 -29.66 2.79
CA ALA A 217 -13.75 -29.67 1.72
C ALA A 217 -13.92 -28.31 1.02
N THR A 218 -14.08 -27.22 1.79
CA THR A 218 -14.38 -25.89 1.23
C THR A 218 -13.14 -25.02 1.03
N ARG A 219 -11.97 -25.42 1.56
CA ARG A 219 -10.72 -24.63 1.56
C ARG A 219 -10.86 -23.25 2.20
N GLN A 220 -11.87 -23.06 3.04
CA GLN A 220 -12.11 -21.82 3.76
C GLN A 220 -11.03 -21.62 4.82
N ALA A 221 -10.47 -20.42 4.91
CA ALA A 221 -9.44 -20.08 5.90
C ALA A 221 -10.06 -19.90 7.30
N HIS A 222 -9.38 -20.43 8.32
CA HIS A 222 -9.74 -20.27 9.72
C HIS A 222 -8.67 -19.51 10.51
N PRO A 223 -9.06 -18.71 11.50
CA PRO A 223 -8.11 -18.00 12.35
C PRO A 223 -7.36 -18.97 13.26
N PHE A 224 -6.08 -18.68 13.51
CA PHE A 224 -5.24 -19.39 14.48
C PHE A 224 -4.16 -18.45 15.01
N ALA A 225 -3.65 -18.75 16.20
CA ALA A 225 -2.48 -18.08 16.77
C ALA A 225 -1.21 -18.84 16.38
N LEU A 226 -0.17 -18.13 15.95
CA LEU A 226 1.13 -18.71 15.57
C LEU A 226 2.27 -18.02 16.31
N ARG A 227 3.23 -18.82 16.79
CA ARG A 227 4.52 -18.35 17.31
C ARG A 227 5.65 -19.26 16.89
N ALA A 228 6.71 -18.67 16.36
CA ALA A 228 7.98 -19.34 16.08
C ALA A 228 9.06 -18.87 17.05
N THR A 229 10.03 -19.72 17.38
CA THR A 229 11.20 -19.33 18.19
C THR A 229 12.14 -18.39 17.47
N LEU A 230 12.30 -18.57 16.15
CA LEU A 230 13.18 -17.78 15.29
C LEU A 230 12.47 -17.48 13.95
N PRO A 231 12.73 -16.32 13.33
CA PRO A 231 12.20 -15.98 12.00
C PRO A 231 12.84 -16.83 10.89
N SER A 232 14.04 -17.37 11.15
CA SER A 232 14.82 -18.22 10.24
C SER A 232 15.64 -19.22 11.05
N ILE A 233 15.78 -20.44 10.53
CA ILE A 233 16.53 -21.55 11.13
C ILE A 233 17.84 -21.70 10.35
N ALA A 234 18.98 -21.47 10.98
CA ALA A 234 20.27 -21.59 10.31
C ALA A 234 20.59 -23.05 9.90
N PRO A 235 21.55 -23.28 9.00
CA PRO A 235 22.05 -24.62 8.69
C PRO A 235 22.40 -25.43 9.94
N GLY A 236 21.84 -26.63 10.08
CA GLY A 236 22.07 -27.53 11.23
C GLY A 236 21.29 -27.19 12.52
N GLU A 237 20.65 -26.02 12.58
CA GLU A 237 19.86 -25.60 13.73
C GLU A 237 18.43 -26.16 13.72
N GLU A 238 17.78 -26.02 14.86
CA GLU A 238 16.40 -26.43 15.10
C GLU A 238 15.55 -25.22 15.48
N GLY A 239 14.36 -25.12 14.88
CA GLY A 239 13.36 -24.13 15.22
C GLY A 239 12.04 -24.79 15.62
N ARG A 240 11.29 -24.12 16.50
CA ARG A 240 9.97 -24.57 16.94
C ARG A 240 8.91 -23.58 16.53
N ILE A 241 7.82 -24.10 15.99
CA ILE A 241 6.68 -23.34 15.50
C ILE A 241 5.44 -23.92 16.17
N ALA A 242 4.83 -23.14 17.05
CA ALA A 242 3.62 -23.51 17.77
C ALA A 242 2.42 -22.76 17.20
N ILE A 243 1.35 -23.51 16.99
CA ILE A 243 0.08 -23.02 16.46
C ILE A 243 -1.02 -23.44 17.43
N VAL A 244 -1.87 -22.50 17.81
CA VAL A 244 -3.02 -22.72 18.70
C VAL A 244 -4.28 -22.28 17.96
N THR A 245 -5.30 -23.13 17.94
CA THR A 245 -6.57 -22.85 17.25
C THR A 245 -7.75 -23.25 18.11
N ASP A 246 -8.88 -22.60 17.85
CA ASP A 246 -10.18 -22.92 18.42
C ASP A 246 -11.09 -23.60 17.38
N PHE A 247 -11.73 -24.69 17.78
CA PHE A 247 -12.73 -25.44 17.03
C PHE A 247 -14.14 -24.88 17.26
N ASP A 248 -14.38 -23.98 18.22
CA ASP A 248 -15.70 -23.39 18.45
C ASP A 248 -16.20 -22.57 17.24
N SER A 249 -15.27 -22.08 16.42
CA SER A 249 -15.58 -21.37 15.17
C SER A 249 -15.77 -22.28 13.95
N PHE A 250 -15.66 -23.60 14.12
CA PHE A 250 -15.74 -24.60 13.06
C PHE A 250 -17.00 -25.44 13.20
N ASP A 251 -17.88 -25.38 12.21
CA ASP A 251 -19.05 -26.24 12.11
C ASP A 251 -18.76 -27.36 11.10
N PRO A 252 -18.60 -28.63 11.54
CA PRO A 252 -18.26 -29.73 10.63
C PRO A 252 -19.32 -29.98 9.54
N ALA A 253 -20.59 -29.63 9.80
CA ALA A 253 -21.67 -29.82 8.84
C ALA A 253 -21.70 -28.72 7.77
N ARG A 254 -21.23 -27.51 8.11
CA ARG A 254 -21.22 -26.34 7.22
C ARG A 254 -19.87 -26.13 6.52
N ASP A 255 -18.78 -26.26 7.27
CA ASP A 255 -17.43 -25.85 6.85
C ASP A 255 -16.61 -27.02 6.28
N GLY A 256 -16.99 -28.28 6.58
CA GLY A 256 -16.35 -29.50 6.09
C GLY A 256 -16.00 -30.45 7.24
N ASP A 257 -15.60 -31.69 6.94
CA ASP A 257 -15.41 -32.72 7.98
C ASP A 257 -14.12 -32.55 8.81
N ARG A 258 -13.12 -31.85 8.28
CA ARG A 258 -11.78 -31.74 8.88
C ARG A 258 -11.13 -30.37 8.64
N LEU A 259 -10.34 -29.94 9.62
CA LEU A 259 -9.41 -28.82 9.47
C LEU A 259 -8.04 -29.33 9.04
N VAL A 260 -7.35 -28.54 8.24
CA VAL A 260 -6.08 -28.85 7.60
C VAL A 260 -5.12 -27.73 7.87
N LEU A 261 -4.02 -28.05 8.54
CA LEU A 261 -2.93 -27.13 8.82
C LEU A 261 -1.77 -27.41 7.86
N GLU A 262 -1.42 -26.42 7.05
CA GLU A 262 -0.33 -26.48 6.08
C GLU A 262 0.75 -25.47 6.46
N LEU A 263 2.00 -25.92 6.47
CA LEU A 263 3.18 -25.06 6.60
C LEU A 263 3.88 -24.91 5.25
N PHE A 264 4.27 -23.69 4.91
CA PHE A 264 5.00 -23.36 3.69
C PHE A 264 6.38 -22.78 3.98
N ARG A 265 7.35 -23.23 3.19
CA ARG A 265 8.73 -22.73 3.16
C ARG A 265 8.82 -21.40 2.40
N GLY A 266 9.94 -20.69 2.58
CA GLY A 266 10.33 -19.49 1.82
C GLY A 266 10.38 -19.61 0.30
N ASP A 267 10.36 -20.83 -0.26
CA ASP A 267 10.27 -21.09 -1.70
C ASP A 267 8.84 -21.43 -2.16
N GLY A 268 7.83 -21.26 -1.30
CA GLY A 268 6.43 -21.54 -1.59
C GLY A 268 6.05 -23.03 -1.56
N LEU A 269 6.99 -23.94 -1.31
CA LEU A 269 6.71 -25.37 -1.21
C LEU A 269 6.13 -25.73 0.16
N ARG A 270 5.15 -26.65 0.16
CA ARG A 270 4.52 -27.17 1.39
C ARG A 270 5.51 -28.07 2.13
N GLN A 271 5.76 -27.74 3.40
CA GLN A 271 6.72 -28.38 4.29
C GLN A 271 6.07 -29.39 5.26
N ALA A 272 4.84 -29.13 5.67
CA ALA A 272 4.11 -30.02 6.56
C ALA A 272 2.62 -29.90 6.33
N TYR A 273 1.92 -30.99 6.61
CA TYR A 273 0.49 -31.13 6.47
C TYR A 273 -0.05 -31.90 7.67
N VAL A 274 -1.04 -31.35 8.35
CA VAL A 274 -1.68 -31.95 9.53
C VAL A 274 -3.19 -31.86 9.41
N GLU A 275 -3.85 -33.01 9.50
CA GLU A 275 -5.30 -33.06 9.64
C GLU A 275 -5.69 -32.98 11.11
N LEU A 276 -6.52 -31.99 11.43
CA LEU A 276 -7.14 -31.80 12.72
C LEU A 276 -8.59 -32.24 12.64
N MET A 277 -8.93 -33.27 13.42
CA MET A 277 -10.31 -33.71 13.60
C MET A 277 -10.81 -33.14 14.93
N PRO A 278 -11.93 -32.39 14.94
CA PRO A 278 -12.61 -32.09 16.18
C PRO A 278 -13.07 -33.41 16.79
N GLN A 279 -12.76 -33.66 18.06
CA GLN A 279 -13.35 -34.80 18.74
C GLN A 279 -14.85 -34.52 18.91
N SER A 280 -15.68 -35.29 18.20
CA SER A 280 -17.12 -35.23 18.38
C SER A 280 -17.42 -35.51 19.86
N GLN A 281 -18.05 -34.54 20.54
CA GLN A 281 -18.64 -34.80 21.84
C GLN A 281 -19.63 -35.97 21.67
N ARG A 282 -19.31 -37.11 22.27
CA ARG A 282 -20.27 -38.16 22.60
C ARG A 282 -20.56 -38.07 24.10
#